data_AF-A0A672TF14-F1
#
_entry.id   AF-A0A672TF14-F1
#
_cell.length_a   1.000
_cell.length_b   1.000
_cell.length_c   1.000
_cell.angle_alpha   90.00
_cell.angle_beta   90.00
_cell.angle_gamma   90.00
#
_symmetry.space_group_name_H-M   'P 1'
#
loop_
_entity.id
_entity.type
_entity.pdbx_description
1 polymer ?
#
loop_
_entity_poly.entity_id
_entity_poly.type
_entity_poly.pdbx_seq_one_letter_code
_entity_poly.pdbx_strand_id
1 'polypeptide(L)'
;MSHASKSPESLVASQVDHLSSLKALTEKLKLETRKPSYLDWRAQLEAMLAQSHRDSEPPGAPGDTEKQRTSGPVKWTKPSLAVSVVHEGRQSLGNTLGFGSIDQAMEWLRKELAEMRLQDQQLARQLMRLRSDINSLRIVQTCNQHRRMLNDATLELEERDDMSDLCDVPMSPGLGLSESLKVIGVTKMNINSRRFSLC
;
A
#
# COMPACT_ATOMS: atom_id res chain seq x y z
N MET A 1 -22.27 -43.92 -6.36
CA MET A 1 -22.86 -42.57 -6.33
C MET A 1 -22.81 -42.06 -4.89
N SER A 2 -22.06 -41.00 -4.60
CA SER A 2 -22.16 -40.25 -3.34
C SER A 2 -21.46 -38.90 -3.54
N HIS A 3 -22.13 -37.97 -4.22
CA HIS A 3 -21.72 -36.57 -4.20
C HIS A 3 -22.26 -35.97 -2.90
N ALA A 4 -21.40 -35.80 -1.92
CA ALA A 4 -21.71 -35.04 -0.72
C ALA A 4 -21.80 -33.56 -1.12
N SER A 5 -23.02 -33.07 -1.33
CA SER A 5 -23.31 -31.65 -1.49
C SER A 5 -22.83 -30.91 -0.23
N LYS A 6 -21.74 -30.17 -0.36
CA LYS A 6 -21.21 -29.34 0.71
C LYS A 6 -22.18 -28.18 0.91
N SER A 7 -22.96 -28.25 1.99
CA SER A 7 -23.94 -27.22 2.37
C SER A 7 -23.27 -25.83 2.41
N PRO A 8 -23.93 -24.76 1.92
CA PRO A 8 -23.36 -23.40 1.91
C PRO A 8 -22.94 -22.90 3.30
N GLU A 9 -23.54 -23.42 4.38
CA GLU A 9 -23.17 -23.09 5.76
C GLU A 9 -21.77 -23.60 6.15
N SER A 10 -21.33 -24.74 5.60
CA SER A 10 -20.00 -25.31 5.88
C SER A 10 -18.88 -24.49 5.23
N LEU A 11 -19.13 -23.89 4.07
CA LEU A 11 -18.17 -23.03 3.38
C LEU A 11 -18.01 -21.69 4.12
N VAL A 12 -19.11 -21.11 4.58
CA VAL A 12 -19.10 -19.87 5.39
C VAL A 12 -18.39 -20.08 6.73
N ALA A 13 -18.66 -21.19 7.43
CA ALA A 13 -17.94 -21.51 8.67
C ALA A 13 -16.42 -21.61 8.44
N SER A 14 -15.98 -22.30 7.38
CA SER A 14 -14.55 -22.41 7.06
C SER A 14 -13.88 -21.08 6.69
N GLN A 15 -14.64 -20.15 6.10
CA GLN A 15 -14.16 -18.82 5.75
C GLN A 15 -14.05 -17.91 6.99
N VAL A 16 -15.00 -18.02 7.92
CA VAL A 16 -14.96 -17.34 9.23
C VAL A 16 -13.78 -17.84 10.07
N ASP A 17 -13.48 -19.13 10.05
CA ASP A 17 -12.33 -19.72 10.74
C ASP A 17 -11.00 -19.24 10.15
N HIS A 18 -10.92 -19.15 8.83
CA HIS A 18 -9.72 -18.62 8.14
C HIS A 18 -9.52 -17.12 8.43
N LEU A 19 -10.59 -16.33 8.48
CA LEU A 19 -10.52 -14.90 8.84
C LEU A 19 -10.11 -14.71 10.30
N SER A 20 -10.59 -15.57 11.21
CA SER A 20 -10.23 -15.54 12.63
C SER A 20 -8.74 -15.89 12.83
N SER A 21 -8.25 -16.90 12.11
CA SER A 21 -6.84 -17.30 12.10
C SER A 21 -5.94 -16.18 11.56
N LEU A 22 -6.36 -15.50 10.49
CA LEU A 22 -5.65 -14.33 9.95
C LEU A 22 -5.60 -13.17 10.94
N LYS A 23 -6.73 -12.84 11.58
CA LYS A 23 -6.79 -11.77 12.60
C LYS A 23 -5.84 -12.06 13.76
N ALA A 24 -5.89 -13.26 14.32
CA ALA A 24 -5.00 -13.68 15.40
C ALA A 24 -3.52 -13.61 15.01
N LEU A 25 -3.19 -13.98 13.77
CA LEU A 25 -1.82 -13.91 13.25
C LEU A 25 -1.37 -12.46 13.06
N THR A 26 -2.23 -11.58 12.53
CA THR A 26 -1.92 -10.15 12.37
C THR A 26 -1.72 -9.44 13.70
N GLU A 27 -2.53 -9.78 14.72
CA GLU A 27 -2.40 -9.27 16.08
C GLU A 27 -1.11 -9.78 16.75
N LYS A 28 -0.83 -11.08 16.64
CA LYS A 28 0.38 -11.70 17.16
C LYS A 28 1.66 -11.09 16.57
N LEU A 29 1.61 -10.71 15.29
CA LEU A 29 2.72 -10.09 14.57
C LEU A 29 2.74 -8.55 14.67
N LYS A 30 1.78 -7.94 15.37
CA LYS A 30 1.63 -6.47 15.51
C LYS A 30 1.67 -5.75 14.16
N LEU A 31 1.03 -6.35 13.14
CA LEU A 31 1.00 -5.79 11.80
C LEU A 31 -0.02 -4.66 11.76
N GLU A 32 0.46 -3.42 11.62
CA GLU A 32 -0.39 -2.28 11.36
C GLU A 32 -0.98 -2.42 9.94
N THR A 33 -2.30 -2.53 9.83
CA THR A 33 -3.01 -2.62 8.53
C THR A 33 -3.10 -1.26 7.83
N ARG A 34 -2.72 -0.19 8.51
CA ARG A 34 -2.57 1.16 7.95
C ARG A 34 -1.11 1.55 7.98
N LYS A 35 -0.59 1.87 6.79
CA LYS A 35 0.67 2.59 6.67
C LYS A 35 0.47 3.96 7.33
N PRO A 36 1.24 4.33 8.37
CA PRO A 36 1.15 5.67 8.94
C PRO A 36 1.33 6.69 7.83
N SER A 37 0.54 7.76 7.84
CA SER A 37 0.67 8.79 6.83
C SER A 37 2.08 9.39 6.91
N TYR A 38 2.59 9.91 5.79
CA TYR A 38 3.90 10.58 5.80
C TYR A 38 3.98 11.70 6.86
N LEU A 39 2.85 12.33 7.18
CA LEU A 39 2.75 13.34 8.22
C LEU A 39 2.91 12.76 9.63
N ASP A 40 2.28 11.62 9.91
CA ASP A 40 2.40 10.94 11.22
C ASP A 40 3.83 10.46 11.46
N TRP A 41 4.47 9.89 10.42
CA TRP A 41 5.87 9.47 10.49
C TRP A 41 6.82 10.66 10.70
N ARG A 42 6.57 11.81 10.05
CA ARG A 42 7.34 13.04 10.27
C ARG A 42 7.15 13.59 11.68
N ALA A 43 5.92 13.64 12.18
CA ALA A 43 5.62 14.08 13.54
C ALA A 43 6.30 13.19 14.58
N GLN A 44 6.37 11.87 14.34
CA GLN A 44 7.07 10.93 15.20
C GLN A 44 8.59 11.19 15.22
N LEU A 45 9.21 11.49 14.08
CA LEU A 45 10.63 11.85 14.03
C LEU A 45 10.91 13.18 14.74
N GLU A 46 10.05 14.18 14.55
CA GLU A 46 10.17 15.48 15.22
C GLU A 46 10.02 15.32 16.74
N ALA A 47 9.10 14.46 17.21
CA ALA A 47 8.95 14.12 18.63
C ALA A 47 10.18 13.41 19.20
N MET A 48 10.77 12.46 18.46
CA MET A 48 12.00 11.78 18.86
C MET A 48 13.20 12.75 18.94
N LEU A 49 13.31 13.68 17.98
CA LEU A 49 14.34 14.71 17.98
C LEU A 49 14.17 15.67 19.17
N ALA A 50 12.94 16.10 19.45
CA ALA A 50 12.61 16.94 20.59
C ALA A 50 12.90 16.25 21.92
N GLN A 51 12.62 14.95 22.05
CA GLN A 51 12.97 14.16 23.24
C GLN A 51 14.48 14.05 23.42
N SER A 52 15.24 13.83 22.34
CA SER A 52 16.71 13.77 22.41
C SER A 52 17.34 15.10 22.89
N HIS A 53 16.69 16.23 22.60
CA HIS A 53 17.12 17.54 23.07
C HIS A 53 16.74 17.79 24.54
N ARG A 54 15.68 17.16 25.04
CA ARG A 54 15.25 17.28 26.45
C ARG A 54 16.07 16.39 27.39
N ASP A 55 16.60 15.29 26.89
CA ASP A 55 17.53 14.42 27.64
C ASP A 55 18.93 15.03 27.82
N SER A 56 19.20 16.21 27.22
CA SER A 56 20.46 16.95 27.37
C SER A 56 20.41 18.06 28.42
N GLU A 57 19.26 18.30 29.07
CA GLU A 57 19.20 19.22 30.21
C GLU A 57 19.52 18.51 31.54
N PRO A 58 20.38 19.08 32.42
CA PRO A 58 20.72 18.47 33.70
C PRO A 58 19.51 18.42 34.66
N PRO A 59 19.26 17.30 35.34
CA PRO A 59 18.20 17.23 36.36
C PRO A 59 18.59 18.01 37.62
N GLY A 60 17.84 19.08 37.92
CA GLY A 60 17.65 19.53 39.30
C GLY A 60 16.66 18.60 40.02
N ALA A 61 17.14 17.88 41.04
CA ALA A 61 16.44 16.86 41.83
C ALA A 61 15.32 17.41 42.77
N PRO A 62 14.62 16.59 43.58
CA PRO A 62 14.06 15.23 43.40
C PRO A 62 12.55 15.16 43.79
N GLY A 63 11.85 14.10 43.36
CA GLY A 63 10.52 13.75 43.87
C GLY A 63 10.11 12.34 43.44
N ASP A 64 10.07 11.42 44.40
CA ASP A 64 9.81 9.99 44.25
C ASP A 64 8.44 9.65 43.65
N THR A 65 8.38 8.71 42.69
CA THR A 65 7.62 7.44 42.84
C THR A 65 7.84 6.48 41.67
N GLU A 66 7.58 5.22 42.00
CA GLU A 66 8.18 4.00 41.52
C GLU A 66 7.37 3.28 40.41
N LYS A 67 8.09 2.44 39.65
CA LYS A 67 7.68 1.20 38.92
C LYS A 67 7.01 1.30 37.54
N GLN A 68 7.24 0.40 36.58
CA GLN A 68 8.32 -0.54 36.25
C GLN A 68 7.95 -1.23 34.91
N ARG A 69 8.84 -1.21 33.90
CA ARG A 69 9.03 -2.19 32.79
C ARG A 69 7.87 -2.39 31.78
N THR A 70 8.05 -2.58 30.46
CA THR A 70 9.01 -3.39 29.69
C THR A 70 9.02 -2.94 28.21
N SER A 71 10.05 -3.39 27.46
CA SER A 71 10.11 -3.50 26.00
C SER A 71 10.60 -2.28 25.21
N GLY A 72 11.91 -2.03 25.27
CA GLY A 72 12.59 -1.14 24.34
C GLY A 72 12.78 -1.78 22.95
N PRO A 73 12.61 -1.04 21.84
CA PRO A 73 13.03 -1.49 20.52
C PRO A 73 14.42 -0.95 20.18
N VAL A 74 15.34 -1.87 19.88
CA VAL A 74 16.50 -1.78 18.98
C VAL A 74 17.15 -0.39 18.89
N LYS A 75 18.14 -0.17 19.77
CA LYS A 75 19.14 0.88 19.57
C LYS A 75 19.95 0.55 18.32
N TRP A 76 19.85 1.38 17.30
CA TRP A 76 20.86 1.41 16.26
C TRP A 76 22.19 1.78 16.93
N THR A 77 23.10 0.81 16.98
CA THR A 77 24.50 1.05 17.29
C THR A 77 25.04 2.01 16.24
N LYS A 78 25.05 3.30 16.58
CA LYS A 78 26.04 4.22 16.03
C LYS A 78 27.41 3.58 16.28
N PRO A 79 28.31 3.47 15.31
CA PRO A 79 29.69 3.09 15.57
C PRO A 79 30.37 4.23 16.34
N SER A 80 30.10 4.26 17.65
CA SER A 80 30.86 5.05 18.61
C SER A 80 32.16 4.27 18.83
N LEU A 81 33.26 4.77 18.27
CA LEU A 81 34.60 4.43 18.71
C LEU A 81 34.68 4.73 20.22
N ALA A 82 34.47 3.70 21.04
CA ALA A 82 34.73 3.74 22.46
C ALA A 82 36.22 3.41 22.66
N VAL A 83 37.05 4.44 22.79
CA VAL A 83 38.28 4.32 23.57
C VAL A 83 37.91 4.75 24.98
N SER A 84 37.84 3.78 25.88
CA SER A 84 37.60 3.96 27.30
C SER A 84 38.70 4.81 27.92
N VAL A 85 38.37 5.98 28.46
CA VAL A 85 39.23 6.67 29.44
C VAL A 85 38.36 7.09 30.61
N VAL A 86 38.80 6.64 31.78
CA VAL A 86 38.25 6.88 33.10
C VAL A 86 38.13 8.37 33.37
N HIS A 87 37.01 8.72 33.98
CA HIS A 87 36.65 10.05 34.44
C HIS A 87 37.50 10.41 35.66
N GLU A 88 38.42 11.36 35.54
CA GLU A 88 38.83 12.18 36.69
C GLU A 88 39.39 13.53 36.21
N GLY A 89 38.83 14.62 36.75
CA GLY A 89 39.42 15.96 36.66
C GLY A 89 39.07 16.76 35.40
N ARG A 90 38.07 17.62 35.53
CA ARG A 90 37.94 18.88 34.78
C ARG A 90 39.33 19.54 34.66
N GLN A 91 39.95 19.50 33.49
CA GLN A 91 41.05 20.40 33.11
C GLN A 91 41.36 20.29 31.61
N SER A 92 41.50 21.46 30.99
CA SER A 92 42.05 21.70 29.67
C SER A 92 41.17 21.37 28.46
N LEU A 93 40.38 22.39 28.08
CA LEU A 93 40.05 22.69 26.69
C LEU A 93 41.37 22.97 25.94
N GLY A 94 42.16 21.93 25.67
CA GLY A 94 43.56 22.08 25.25
C GLY A 94 44.18 20.85 24.58
N ASN A 95 43.37 19.87 24.16
CA ASN A 95 43.84 18.84 23.23
C ASN A 95 43.28 19.16 21.85
N THR A 96 44.03 19.96 21.09
CA THR A 96 43.89 20.12 19.64
C THR A 96 44.10 18.76 18.97
N LEU A 97 43.08 17.89 19.00
CA LEU A 97 42.87 16.71 18.18
C LEU A 97 44.15 15.98 17.72
N GLY A 98 45.10 15.70 18.62
CA GLY A 98 46.38 15.03 18.32
C GLY A 98 47.19 15.56 17.12
N PHE A 99 46.90 16.75 16.60
CA PHE A 99 47.57 17.29 15.43
C PHE A 99 48.86 18.00 15.87
N GLY A 100 49.96 17.71 15.20
CA GLY A 100 51.27 18.30 15.48
C GLY A 100 51.37 19.78 15.08
N SER A 101 50.45 20.29 14.27
CA SER A 101 50.35 21.72 13.93
C SER A 101 48.93 22.10 13.50
N ILE A 102 48.61 23.41 13.55
CA ILE A 102 47.32 23.92 13.08
C ILE A 102 47.13 23.73 11.57
N ASP A 103 48.20 23.85 10.79
CA ASP A 103 48.18 23.61 9.34
C ASP A 103 47.82 22.16 9.02
N GLN A 104 48.30 21.21 9.81
CA GLN A 104 47.95 19.79 9.68
C GLN A 104 46.46 19.55 9.94
N ALA A 105 45.90 20.20 10.98
CA ALA A 105 44.47 20.12 11.27
C ALA A 105 43.62 20.70 10.14
N MET A 106 44.05 21.83 9.58
CA MET A 106 43.36 22.47 8.45
C MET A 106 43.44 21.63 7.18
N GLU A 107 44.58 21.01 6.89
CA GLU A 107 44.74 20.13 5.73
C GLU A 107 43.89 18.86 5.86
N TRP A 108 43.83 18.28 7.06
CA TRP A 108 42.92 17.17 7.35
C TRP A 108 41.47 17.57 7.10
N LEU A 109 41.03 18.71 7.62
CA LEU A 109 39.65 19.18 7.42
C LEU A 109 39.33 19.39 5.95
N ARG A 110 40.25 19.97 5.16
CA ARG A 110 40.06 20.12 3.71
C ARG A 110 39.90 18.78 3.01
N LYS A 111 40.73 17.79 3.37
CA LYS A 111 40.65 16.44 2.82
C LYS A 111 39.33 15.75 3.18
N GLU A 112 38.92 15.86 4.43
CA GLU A 112 37.68 15.28 4.93
C GLU A 112 36.46 15.92 4.23
N LEU A 113 36.45 17.25 4.08
CA LEU A 113 35.38 17.95 3.38
C LEU A 113 35.33 17.57 1.88
N ALA A 114 36.49 17.32 1.26
CA ALA A 114 36.55 16.85 -0.12
C ALA A 114 35.98 15.43 -0.26
N GLU A 115 36.28 14.54 0.68
CA GLU A 115 35.76 13.18 0.74
C GLU A 115 34.24 13.17 0.95
N MET A 116 33.73 13.95 1.91
CA MET A 116 32.30 14.10 2.14
C MET A 116 31.57 14.61 0.88
N ARG A 117 32.16 15.59 0.18
CA ARG A 117 31.61 16.10 -1.09
C ARG A 117 31.58 15.03 -2.18
N LEU A 118 32.60 14.17 -2.27
CA LEU A 118 32.64 13.08 -3.24
C LEU A 118 31.53 12.06 -2.96
N GLN A 119 31.33 11.72 -1.69
CA GLN A 119 30.26 10.81 -1.26
C GLN A 119 28.87 11.37 -1.58
N ASP A 120 28.62 12.64 -1.28
CA ASP A 120 27.36 13.30 -1.60
C ASP A 120 27.08 13.31 -3.10
N GLN A 121 28.10 13.56 -3.93
CA GLN A 121 27.97 13.50 -5.39
C GLN A 121 27.65 12.08 -5.86
N GLN A 122 28.27 11.06 -5.28
CA GLN A 122 27.97 9.66 -5.62
C GLN A 122 26.54 9.30 -5.23
N LEU A 123 26.10 9.67 -4.03
CA LEU A 123 24.74 9.44 -3.56
C LEU A 123 23.72 10.15 -4.45
N ALA A 124 23.96 11.42 -4.81
CA ALA A 124 23.09 12.16 -5.73
C ALA A 124 22.96 11.45 -7.09
N ARG A 125 24.07 10.93 -7.63
CA ARG A 125 24.05 10.14 -8.88
C ARG A 125 23.22 8.86 -8.72
N GLN A 126 23.35 8.15 -7.60
CA GLN A 126 22.56 6.95 -7.33
C GLN A 126 21.06 7.27 -7.21
N LEU A 127 20.70 8.32 -6.47
CA LEU A 127 19.31 8.75 -6.30
C LEU A 127 18.69 9.17 -7.63
N MET A 128 19.43 9.88 -8.49
CA MET A 128 18.96 10.25 -9.82
C MET A 128 18.66 9.02 -10.70
N ARG A 129 19.52 7.99 -10.65
CA ARG A 129 19.28 6.71 -11.35
C ARG A 129 18.07 5.97 -10.80
N LEU A 130 17.96 5.82 -9.48
CA LEU A 130 16.80 5.18 -8.86
C LEU A 130 15.51 5.91 -9.21
N ARG A 131 15.53 7.26 -9.23
CA ARG A 131 14.38 8.06 -9.63
C ARG A 131 13.98 7.80 -11.09
N SER A 132 14.93 7.70 -12.02
CA SER A 132 14.62 7.38 -13.41
C SER A 132 14.04 5.97 -13.56
N ASP A 133 14.60 5.00 -12.84
CA ASP A 133 14.17 3.59 -12.89
C ASP A 133 12.76 3.42 -12.30
N ILE A 134 12.47 4.08 -11.18
CA ILE A 134 11.12 4.09 -10.60
C ILE A 134 10.12 4.71 -11.58
N ASN A 135 10.51 5.80 -12.26
CA ASN A 135 9.63 6.45 -13.22
C ASN A 135 9.35 5.55 -14.44
N SER A 136 10.37 4.90 -15.00
CA SER A 136 10.19 3.98 -16.13
C SER A 136 9.32 2.79 -15.74
N LEU A 137 9.56 2.20 -14.56
CA LEU A 137 8.73 1.11 -14.02
C LEU A 137 7.28 1.54 -13.82
N ARG A 138 7.03 2.76 -13.31
CA ARG A 138 5.67 3.29 -13.16
C ARG A 138 4.97 3.45 -14.50
N ILE A 139 5.65 3.97 -15.52
CA ILE A 139 5.09 4.10 -16.88
C ILE A 139 4.74 2.71 -17.43
N VAL A 140 5.65 1.74 -17.32
CA VAL A 140 5.39 0.36 -17.77
C VAL A 140 4.21 -0.25 -17.00
N GLN A 141 4.10 -0.01 -15.69
CA GLN A 141 2.99 -0.50 -14.88
C GLN A 141 1.65 0.09 -15.33
N THR A 142 1.57 1.41 -15.55
CA THR A 142 0.32 2.05 -16.00
C THR A 142 -0.07 1.61 -17.40
N CYS A 143 0.88 1.49 -18.32
CA CYS A 143 0.64 0.93 -19.65
C CYS A 143 0.09 -0.50 -19.57
N ASN A 144 0.69 -1.37 -18.76
CA ASN A 144 0.22 -2.75 -18.58
C ASN A 144 -1.16 -2.82 -17.93
N GLN A 145 -1.45 -1.94 -16.96
CA GLN A 145 -2.78 -1.84 -16.35
C GLN A 145 -3.82 -1.43 -17.40
N HIS A 146 -3.53 -0.41 -18.20
CA HIS A 146 -4.42 0.03 -19.26
C HIS A 146 -4.66 -1.05 -20.31
N ARG A 147 -3.61 -1.77 -20.72
CA ARG A 147 -3.75 -2.92 -21.64
C ARG A 147 -4.67 -3.99 -21.08
N ARG A 148 -4.57 -4.32 -19.79
CA ARG A 148 -5.47 -5.28 -19.14
C ARG A 148 -6.92 -4.79 -19.18
N MET A 149 -7.17 -3.53 -18.83
CA MET A 149 -8.51 -2.96 -18.90
C MET A 149 -9.10 -2.95 -20.32
N LEU A 150 -8.29 -2.67 -21.34
CA LEU A 150 -8.73 -2.74 -22.74
C LEU A 150 -9.06 -4.17 -23.16
N ASN A 151 -8.25 -5.14 -22.76
CA ASN A 151 -8.51 -6.55 -23.04
C ASN A 151 -9.80 -7.02 -22.34
N ASP A 152 -10.00 -6.64 -21.08
CA ASP A 152 -11.22 -6.98 -20.32
C ASP A 152 -12.46 -6.40 -21.01
N ALA A 153 -12.41 -5.14 -21.45
CA ALA A 153 -13.51 -4.50 -22.18
C ALA A 153 -13.74 -5.13 -23.57
N THR A 154 -12.67 -5.56 -24.24
CA THR A 154 -12.78 -6.25 -25.54
C THR A 154 -13.46 -7.60 -25.37
N LEU A 155 -13.08 -8.35 -24.34
CA LEU A 155 -13.69 -9.65 -24.02
C LEU A 155 -15.17 -9.50 -23.63
N GLU A 156 -15.54 -8.48 -22.84
CA GLU A 156 -16.95 -8.20 -22.54
C GLU A 156 -17.77 -7.87 -23.80
N LEU A 157 -17.18 -7.16 -24.76
CA LEU A 157 -17.83 -6.86 -26.04
C LEU A 157 -18.01 -8.11 -26.90
N GLU A 158 -16.98 -8.97 -26.99
CA GLU A 158 -17.05 -10.26 -27.69
C GLU A 158 -18.12 -11.17 -27.06
N GLU A 159 -18.17 -11.27 -25.73
CA GLU A 159 -19.22 -12.03 -25.03
C GLU A 159 -20.63 -11.50 -25.33
N ARG A 160 -20.80 -10.19 -25.46
CA ARG A 160 -22.10 -9.59 -25.84
C ARG A 160 -22.45 -9.84 -27.30
N ASP A 161 -21.47 -9.86 -28.20
CA ASP A 161 -21.66 -10.17 -29.62
C ASP A 161 -22.07 -11.64 -29.78
N ASP A 162 -21.35 -12.57 -29.14
CA ASP A 162 -21.66 -14.01 -29.11
C ASP A 162 -23.07 -14.29 -28.53
N MET A 163 -23.48 -13.51 -27.52
CA MET A 163 -24.83 -13.60 -26.94
C MET A 163 -25.92 -12.94 -27.82
N SER A 164 -25.56 -11.92 -28.60
CA SER A 164 -26.46 -11.29 -29.57
C SER A 164 -26.73 -12.22 -30.75
N ASP A 165 -25.72 -12.95 -31.24
CA ASP A 165 -25.86 -13.96 -32.30
C ASP A 165 -26.83 -15.10 -31.90
N LEU A 166 -26.90 -15.44 -30.61
CA LEU A 166 -27.91 -16.37 -30.06
C LEU A 166 -29.33 -15.78 -30.05
N CYS A 167 -29.46 -14.45 -29.98
CA CYS A 167 -30.73 -13.72 -29.94
C CYS A 167 -31.20 -13.22 -31.32
N ASP A 168 -30.32 -13.22 -32.33
CA ASP A 168 -30.61 -12.87 -33.72
C ASP A 168 -31.26 -14.01 -34.52
N VAL A 169 -31.66 -15.11 -33.85
CA VAL A 169 -32.76 -15.92 -34.36
C VAL A 169 -33.94 -14.96 -34.51
N PRO A 170 -34.42 -14.65 -35.73
CA PRO A 170 -35.59 -13.82 -35.87
C PRO A 170 -36.67 -14.55 -35.11
N MET A 171 -37.11 -13.97 -33.99
CA MET A 171 -38.26 -14.46 -33.26
C MET A 171 -39.37 -14.45 -34.30
N SER A 172 -39.67 -15.65 -34.82
CA SER A 172 -40.37 -15.80 -36.09
C SER A 172 -41.53 -14.81 -36.11
N PRO A 173 -41.60 -13.89 -37.10
CA PRO A 173 -42.75 -12.99 -37.19
C PRO A 173 -44.06 -13.78 -37.40
N GLY A 174 -43.98 -15.10 -37.59
CA GLY A 174 -45.10 -16.02 -37.80
C GLY A 174 -45.86 -16.51 -36.56
N LEU A 175 -45.48 -16.15 -35.32
CA LEU A 175 -46.30 -16.51 -34.13
C LEU A 175 -47.23 -15.38 -33.65
N GLY A 176 -47.52 -14.44 -34.55
CA GLY A 176 -48.37 -13.28 -34.29
C GLY A 176 -49.69 -13.28 -35.03
N LEU A 177 -50.38 -14.42 -35.18
CA LEU A 177 -51.67 -14.57 -35.89
C LEU A 177 -51.58 -14.18 -37.38
N SER A 178 -51.89 -15.13 -38.26
CA SER A 178 -51.83 -15.01 -39.73
C SER A 178 -52.35 -13.66 -40.27
N GLU A 179 -51.69 -13.13 -41.31
CA GLU A 179 -52.17 -11.98 -42.10
C GLU A 179 -53.68 -12.05 -42.40
N SER A 180 -54.24 -13.25 -42.53
CA SER A 180 -55.66 -13.53 -42.76
C SER A 180 -56.60 -12.93 -41.70
N LEU A 181 -56.19 -12.89 -40.42
CA LEU A 181 -57.05 -12.39 -39.33
C LEU A 181 -56.99 -10.86 -39.19
N LYS A 182 -55.90 -10.23 -39.65
CA LYS A 182 -55.78 -8.76 -39.72
C LYS A 182 -56.75 -8.16 -40.74
N VAL A 183 -56.94 -8.83 -41.89
CA VAL A 183 -57.87 -8.36 -42.94
C VAL A 183 -59.33 -8.36 -42.46
N ILE A 184 -59.67 -9.19 -41.47
CA ILE A 184 -61.01 -9.29 -40.88
C ILE A 184 -61.14 -8.39 -39.62
N GLY A 185 -60.08 -7.64 -39.26
CA GLY A 185 -60.09 -6.74 -38.10
C GLY A 185 -60.01 -7.44 -36.74
N VAL A 186 -59.65 -8.72 -36.72
CA VAL A 186 -59.62 -9.52 -35.48
C VAL A 186 -58.25 -9.38 -34.83
N THR A 187 -58.21 -8.68 -33.69
CA THR A 187 -57.01 -8.58 -32.84
C THR A 187 -57.10 -9.54 -31.66
N LYS A 188 -55.97 -9.81 -30.99
CA LYS A 188 -55.89 -10.67 -29.79
C LYS A 188 -56.86 -10.24 -28.67
N MET A 189 -57.20 -8.95 -28.62
CA MET A 189 -58.17 -8.35 -27.70
C MET A 189 -59.63 -8.72 -28.03
N ASN A 190 -59.94 -8.98 -29.30
CA ASN A 190 -61.28 -9.29 -29.80
C ASN A 190 -61.64 -10.78 -29.57
N ILE A 191 -60.66 -11.68 -29.71
CA ILE A 191 -60.85 -13.12 -29.51
C ILE A 191 -61.11 -13.45 -28.03
N ASN A 192 -60.41 -12.79 -27.11
CA ASN A 192 -60.55 -13.03 -25.66
C ASN A 192 -61.88 -12.54 -25.07
N SER A 193 -62.58 -11.61 -25.74
CA SER A 193 -63.82 -11.01 -25.24
C SER A 193 -65.10 -11.61 -25.85
N ARG A 194 -65.01 -12.58 -26.77
CA ARG A 194 -66.13 -13.33 -27.38
C ARG A 194 -67.36 -12.47 -27.74
N ARG A 195 -67.16 -11.27 -28.27
CA ARG A 195 -68.24 -10.40 -28.74
C ARG A 195 -67.99 -10.01 -30.19
N PHE A 196 -68.57 -10.79 -31.09
CA PHE A 196 -68.74 -10.37 -32.47
C PHE A 196 -69.89 -9.37 -32.50
N SER A 197 -69.62 -8.09 -32.79
CA SER A 197 -70.65 -7.17 -33.26
C SER A 197 -70.68 -7.26 -34.78
N LEU A 198 -71.72 -7.89 -35.32
CA LEU A 198 -72.09 -7.68 -36.73
C LEU A 198 -72.84 -6.34 -36.83
N CYS A 199 -72.68 -5.69 -37.97
CA CYS A 199 -73.44 -4.50 -38.37
C CYS A 199 -74.95 -4.72 -38.24
#